data_AF-A0A0S8C6Q8-F1
#
_entry.id   AF-A0A0S8C6Q8-F1
#
_cell.length_a   1.000
_cell.length_b   1.000
_cell.length_c   1.000
_cell.angle_alpha   90.00
_cell.angle_beta   90.00
_cell.angle_gamma   90.00
#
_symmetry.space_group_name_H-M   'P 1'
#
loop_
_entity.id
_entity.type
_entity.pdbx_description
1 polymer ?
#
loop_
_entity_poly.entity_id
_entity_poly.type
_entity_poly.pdbx_seq_one_letter_code
_entity_poly.pdbx_strand_id
1 'polypeptide(L)'
;MDVYLGFKNAKGNNMGRPLPAGRMRVSKLDSADATLEFIGEDAIDHTPEDEKVRVKLGSAFDVVGERRQMSFSVDTSRRQMTEEIEVKLRNHKKEAVTVIVKENLYRWINWTILEKTHPFEKQDARTVHFPLRVAAGGEAVLRYTVHYSW
;
A
#
# COMPACT_ATOMS: atom_id res chain seq x y z
N MET A 1 -1.82 -10.41 -0.45
CA MET A 1 -1.55 -8.99 -0.13
C MET A 1 -2.58 -8.56 0.90
N ASP A 2 -2.15 -7.88 1.96
CA ASP A 2 -3.07 -7.31 2.94
C ASP A 2 -3.59 -5.96 2.42
N VAL A 3 -4.86 -5.66 2.69
CA VAL A 3 -5.46 -4.37 2.37
C VAL A 3 -5.80 -3.60 3.63
N TYR A 4 -5.49 -2.31 3.61
CA TYR A 4 -5.70 -1.39 4.72
C TYR A 4 -6.58 -0.23 4.25
N LEU A 5 -7.57 0.13 5.05
CA LEU A 5 -8.26 1.41 4.95
C LEU A 5 -7.46 2.46 5.72
N GLY A 6 -7.02 3.51 5.05
CA GLY A 6 -6.34 4.65 5.66
C GLY A 6 -7.20 5.90 5.64
N PHE A 7 -7.36 6.56 6.77
CA PHE A 7 -8.07 7.85 6.86
C PHE A 7 -7.43 8.76 7.92
N LYS A 8 -7.69 10.07 7.83
CA LYS A 8 -7.25 11.04 8.84
C LYS A 8 -8.37 11.29 9.86
N ASN A 9 -8.06 11.21 11.15
CA ASN A 9 -8.96 11.55 12.26
C ASN A 9 -9.13 13.09 12.41
N ALA A 10 -9.70 13.74 11.40
CA ALA A 10 -9.87 15.19 11.36
C ALA A 10 -11.35 15.60 11.36
N LYS A 11 -11.65 16.79 11.87
CA LYS A 11 -13.02 17.36 11.86
C LYS A 11 -13.65 17.40 10.48
N GLY A 12 -12.86 17.70 9.44
CA GLY A 12 -13.31 17.70 8.05
C GLY A 12 -13.79 16.33 7.53
N ASN A 13 -13.44 15.24 8.21
CA ASN A 13 -13.92 13.89 7.92
C ASN A 13 -15.05 13.45 8.86
N ASN A 14 -15.76 14.39 9.49
CA ASN A 14 -16.73 14.15 10.58
C ASN A 14 -16.13 13.39 11.78
N MET A 15 -14.83 13.58 11.99
CA MET A 15 -14.07 13.01 13.11
C MET A 15 -13.45 14.14 13.94
N GLY A 16 -12.20 14.01 14.40
CA GLY A 16 -11.51 15.06 15.16
C GLY A 16 -11.71 14.96 16.66
N ARG A 17 -11.64 13.73 17.19
CA ARG A 17 -11.63 13.43 18.62
C ARG A 17 -10.71 12.24 18.87
N PRO A 18 -10.07 12.12 20.05
CA PRO A 18 -9.26 10.95 20.36
C PRO A 18 -10.05 9.66 20.13
N LEU A 19 -9.48 8.76 19.33
CA LEU A 19 -10.04 7.43 19.10
C LEU A 19 -9.41 6.48 20.13
N PRO A 20 -10.20 5.82 20.99
CA PRO A 20 -9.67 4.85 21.94
C PRO A 20 -9.15 3.61 21.21
N ALA A 21 -8.13 2.96 21.78
CA ALA A 21 -7.69 1.66 21.32
C ALA A 21 -8.85 0.66 21.39
N GLY A 22 -8.96 -0.21 20.39
CA GLY A 22 -10.04 -1.19 20.33
C GLY A 22 -10.26 -1.74 18.94
N ARG A 23 -11.27 -2.61 18.83
CA ARG A 23 -11.67 -3.21 17.54
C ARG A 23 -12.49 -2.22 16.73
N MET A 24 -12.03 -1.94 15.52
CA MET A 24 -12.73 -1.16 14.52
C MET A 24 -13.30 -2.08 13.46
N ARG A 25 -14.63 -2.04 13.32
CA ARG A 25 -15.39 -2.73 12.28
C ARG A 25 -15.67 -1.77 11.14
N VAL A 26 -15.34 -2.17 9.92
CA VAL A 26 -15.54 -1.36 8.72
C VAL A 26 -16.65 -1.98 7.88
N SER A 27 -17.63 -1.15 7.53
CA SER A 27 -18.69 -1.51 6.60
C SER A 27 -18.75 -0.51 5.45
N LYS A 28 -19.12 -0.98 4.25
CA LYS A 28 -19.43 -0.15 3.09
C LYS A 28 -20.95 -0.11 2.92
N LEU A 29 -21.49 1.07 2.61
CA LEU A 29 -22.89 1.19 2.19
C LEU A 29 -23.02 0.68 0.75
N ASP A 30 -23.82 -0.35 0.51
CA ASP A 30 -24.20 -0.75 -0.84
C ASP A 30 -25.23 0.23 -1.39
N SER A 31 -24.89 0.88 -2.49
CA SER A 31 -25.76 1.80 -3.22
C SER A 31 -26.97 1.11 -3.88
N ALA A 32 -26.94 -0.21 -4.06
CA ALA A 32 -28.03 -0.95 -4.70
C ALA A 32 -29.26 -1.12 -3.79
N ASP A 33 -29.03 -1.32 -2.49
CA ASP A 33 -30.09 -1.62 -1.51
C ASP A 33 -29.99 -0.82 -0.20
N ALA A 34 -29.03 0.12 -0.10
CA ALA A 34 -28.76 0.95 1.07
C ALA A 34 -28.39 0.17 2.34
N THR A 35 -27.89 -1.06 2.20
CA THR A 35 -27.44 -1.87 3.34
C THR A 35 -25.95 -1.66 3.65
N LEU A 36 -25.55 -1.93 4.90
CA LEU A 36 -24.15 -1.88 5.32
C LEU A 36 -23.53 -3.27 5.19
N GLU A 37 -22.65 -3.46 4.22
CA GLU A 37 -21.87 -4.67 4.04
C GLU A 37 -20.59 -4.62 4.86
N PHE A 38 -20.35 -5.63 5.69
CA PHE A 38 -19.11 -5.75 6.45
C PHE A 38 -17.93 -6.07 5.51
N ILE A 39 -16.89 -5.24 5.55
CA ILE A 39 -15.72 -5.37 4.67
C ILE A 39 -14.39 -5.58 5.42
N GLY A 40 -14.39 -5.58 6.75
CA GLY A 40 -13.20 -5.90 7.54
C GLY A 40 -13.23 -5.45 9.00
N GLU A 41 -12.36 -6.05 9.80
CA GLU A 41 -12.18 -5.74 11.23
C GLU A 41 -10.69 -5.76 11.57
N ASP A 42 -10.23 -4.76 12.32
CA ASP A 42 -8.87 -4.71 12.87
C ASP A 42 -8.86 -4.08 14.26
N ALA A 43 -7.81 -4.34 15.03
CA ALA A 43 -7.55 -3.61 16.26
C ALA A 43 -6.73 -2.34 15.94
N ILE A 44 -7.19 -1.19 16.43
CA ILE A 44 -6.44 0.08 16.35
C ILE A 44 -5.91 0.46 17.74
N ASP A 45 -4.79 1.19 17.76
CA ASP A 45 -4.26 1.83 18.96
C ASP A 45 -4.96 3.16 19.26
N HIS A 46 -4.70 3.70 20.45
CA HIS A 46 -5.13 5.06 20.81
C HIS A 46 -4.61 6.06 19.77
N THR A 47 -5.51 6.69 19.03
CA THR A 47 -5.16 7.64 17.97
C THR A 47 -5.61 9.05 18.37
N PRO A 48 -4.68 10.00 18.56
CA PRO A 48 -5.00 11.41 18.82
C PRO A 48 -5.86 12.06 17.73
N GLU A 49 -6.40 13.24 18.02
CA GLU A 49 -6.97 14.11 16.99
C GLU A 49 -5.91 14.41 15.90
N ASP A 50 -6.36 14.54 14.66
CA ASP A 50 -5.57 14.87 13.47
C ASP A 50 -4.50 13.85 13.03
N GLU A 51 -4.46 12.67 13.64
CA GLU A 51 -3.57 11.58 13.24
C GLU A 51 -4.17 10.65 12.18
N LYS A 52 -3.30 9.92 11.46
CA LYS A 52 -3.72 8.93 10.45
C LYS A 52 -4.04 7.58 11.12
N VAL A 53 -5.23 7.06 10.84
CA VAL A 53 -5.66 5.72 11.24
C VAL A 53 -5.47 4.75 10.06
N ARG A 54 -5.02 3.53 10.35
CA ARG A 54 -5.00 2.42 9.40
C ARG A 54 -5.73 1.23 10.00
N VAL A 55 -6.66 0.66 9.25
CA VAL A 55 -7.46 -0.51 9.64
C VAL A 55 -7.24 -1.60 8.60
N LYS A 56 -6.73 -2.76 9.00
CA LYS A 56 -6.64 -3.92 8.11
C LYS A 56 -8.05 -4.42 7.78
N LEU A 57 -8.40 -4.43 6.50
CA LEU A 57 -9.70 -4.94 6.03
C LEU A 57 -9.67 -6.45 5.78
N GLY A 58 -8.48 -7.05 5.80
CA GLY A 58 -8.24 -8.42 5.36
C GLY A 58 -7.56 -8.45 3.98
N SER A 59 -7.71 -9.56 3.26
CA SER A 59 -7.30 -9.66 1.86
C SER A 59 -8.41 -9.04 1.00
N ALA A 60 -8.13 -7.97 0.25
CA ALA A 60 -9.14 -7.46 -0.67
C ALA A 60 -9.39 -8.48 -1.78
N PHE A 61 -10.62 -8.99 -1.84
CA PHE A 61 -11.05 -9.88 -2.92
C PHE A 61 -11.16 -9.13 -4.25
N ASP A 62 -11.50 -7.83 -4.22
CA ASP A 62 -11.67 -7.03 -5.45
C ASP A 62 -10.39 -6.35 -5.97
N VAL A 63 -9.28 -6.39 -5.23
CA VAL A 63 -8.02 -5.78 -5.67
C VAL A 63 -6.92 -6.83 -5.58
N VAL A 64 -6.48 -7.30 -6.74
CA VAL A 64 -5.48 -8.35 -6.86
C VAL A 64 -4.15 -7.71 -7.20
N GLY A 65 -3.10 -8.05 -6.44
CA GLY A 65 -1.75 -7.64 -6.78
C GLY A 65 -0.82 -8.84 -6.92
N GLU A 66 0.03 -8.78 -7.94
CA GLU A 66 1.07 -9.76 -8.23
C GLU A 66 2.42 -9.05 -8.25
N ARG A 67 3.43 -9.62 -7.59
CA ARG A 67 4.80 -9.10 -7.58
C ARG A 67 5.72 -10.12 -8.23
N ARG A 68 6.50 -9.67 -9.20
CA ARG A 68 7.48 -10.48 -9.92
C ARG A 68 8.84 -9.81 -9.89
N GLN A 69 9.88 -10.58 -9.60
CA GLN A 69 11.25 -10.17 -9.84
C GLN A 69 11.60 -10.46 -11.31
N MET A 70 11.85 -9.41 -12.07
CA MET A 70 12.11 -9.47 -13.52
C MET A 70 13.57 -9.79 -13.80
N SER A 71 14.48 -9.20 -13.03
CA SER A 71 15.92 -9.45 -13.14
C SER A 71 16.61 -9.38 -11.79
N PHE A 72 17.76 -10.03 -11.72
CA PHE A 72 18.62 -10.04 -10.54
C PHE A 72 20.07 -10.17 -10.98
N SER A 73 20.94 -9.30 -10.48
CA SER A 73 22.37 -9.36 -10.72
C SER A 73 23.13 -8.97 -9.47
N VAL A 74 24.20 -9.71 -9.17
CA VAL A 74 25.08 -9.47 -8.03
C VAL A 74 26.51 -9.41 -8.53
N ASP A 75 27.23 -8.34 -8.18
CA ASP A 75 28.67 -8.23 -8.34
C ASP A 75 29.31 -8.19 -6.95
N THR A 76 29.82 -9.35 -6.51
CA THR A 76 30.46 -9.47 -5.20
C THR A 76 31.81 -8.75 -5.14
N SER A 77 32.49 -8.55 -6.27
CA SER A 77 33.77 -7.85 -6.33
C SER A 77 33.60 -6.35 -6.09
N ARG A 78 32.51 -5.78 -6.61
CA ARG A 78 32.13 -4.38 -6.42
C ARG A 78 31.18 -4.17 -5.24
N ARG A 79 30.79 -5.25 -4.55
CA ARG A 79 29.80 -5.25 -3.45
C ARG A 79 28.51 -4.54 -3.85
N GLN A 80 28.01 -4.90 -5.02
CA GLN A 80 26.84 -4.29 -5.63
C GLN A 80 25.82 -5.35 -6.01
N MET A 81 24.55 -4.94 -6.02
CA MET A 81 23.47 -5.79 -6.47
C MET A 81 22.36 -4.95 -7.08
N THR A 82 21.75 -5.44 -8.16
CA THR A 82 20.64 -4.76 -8.83
C THR A 82 19.50 -5.76 -9.04
N GLU A 83 18.28 -5.34 -8.76
CA GLU A 83 17.07 -6.11 -9.07
C GLU A 83 16.01 -5.22 -9.72
N GLU A 84 15.34 -5.75 -10.74
CA GLU A 84 14.18 -5.13 -11.35
C GLU A 84 12.93 -5.86 -10.85
N ILE A 85 11.96 -5.09 -10.37
CA ILE A 85 10.71 -5.60 -9.82
C ILE A 85 9.54 -5.04 -10.63
N GLU A 86 8.60 -5.92 -10.95
CA GLU A 86 7.30 -5.59 -11.53
C GLU A 86 6.20 -5.92 -10.53
N VAL A 87 5.29 -4.99 -10.29
CA VAL A 87 4.06 -5.20 -9.51
C VAL A 87 2.87 -4.86 -10.38
N LYS A 88 2.01 -5.85 -10.64
CA LYS A 88 0.74 -5.67 -11.35
C LYS A 88 -0.39 -5.58 -10.36
N LEU A 89 -1.27 -4.59 -10.53
CA LEU A 89 -2.45 -4.38 -9.73
C LEU A 89 -3.68 -4.44 -10.63
N ARG A 90 -4.67 -5.26 -10.29
CA ARG A 90 -5.96 -5.36 -10.97
C ARG A 90 -7.07 -4.97 -10.01
N ASN A 91 -7.88 -3.99 -10.42
CA ASN A 91 -9.01 -3.50 -9.66
C ASN A 91 -10.31 -4.02 -10.28
N HIS A 92 -10.99 -4.94 -9.60
CA HIS A 92 -12.29 -5.47 -10.00
C HIS A 92 -13.47 -4.63 -9.50
N LYS A 93 -13.22 -3.54 -8.76
CA LYS A 93 -14.29 -2.63 -8.31
C LYS A 93 -14.81 -1.79 -9.47
N LYS A 94 -16.05 -1.32 -9.31
CA LYS A 94 -16.71 -0.34 -10.20
C LYS A 94 -16.23 1.10 -10.00
N GLU A 95 -15.38 1.34 -9.00
CA GLU A 95 -14.80 2.63 -8.67
C GLU A 95 -13.27 2.60 -8.76
N ALA A 96 -12.65 3.73 -9.11
CA ALA A 96 -11.20 3.85 -9.10
C ALA A 96 -10.67 3.88 -7.67
N VAL A 97 -9.57 3.18 -7.43
CA VAL A 97 -8.93 3.10 -6.10
C VAL A 97 -7.49 3.56 -6.15
N THR A 98 -6.99 4.06 -5.03
CA THR A 98 -5.56 4.30 -4.85
C THR A 98 -4.99 3.21 -3.95
N VAL A 99 -4.04 2.44 -4.46
CA VAL A 99 -3.38 1.35 -3.77
C VAL A 99 -1.97 1.80 -3.42
N ILE A 100 -1.57 1.61 -2.16
CA ILE A 100 -0.19 1.84 -1.73
C ILE A 100 0.55 0.51 -1.83
N VAL A 101 1.44 0.40 -2.82
CA VAL A 101 2.37 -0.74 -2.90
C VAL A 101 3.53 -0.45 -1.95
N LYS A 102 3.55 -1.17 -0.82
CA LYS A 102 4.63 -1.11 0.17
C LYS A 102 5.70 -2.14 -0.20
N GLU A 103 6.88 -1.66 -0.58
CA GLU A 103 8.04 -2.52 -0.85
C GLU A 103 9.07 -2.38 0.27
N ASN A 104 9.49 -3.53 0.80
CA ASN A 104 10.57 -3.62 1.75
C ASN A 104 11.86 -3.97 0.99
N LEU A 105 12.81 -3.05 0.96
CA LEU A 105 14.13 -3.19 0.33
C LEU A 105 15.08 -3.93 1.29
N TYR A 106 14.80 -5.21 1.50
CA TYR A 106 15.39 -6.02 2.58
C TYR A 106 16.84 -6.43 2.35
N ARG A 107 17.39 -6.19 1.17
CA ARG A 107 18.69 -6.71 0.77
C ARG A 107 19.85 -5.98 1.43
N TRP A 108 19.79 -4.65 1.53
CA TRP A 108 20.77 -3.84 2.24
C TRP A 108 20.23 -2.44 2.60
N ILE A 109 20.91 -1.71 3.50
CA ILE A 109 20.49 -0.35 3.93
C ILE A 109 20.84 0.70 2.89
N ASN A 110 21.99 0.58 2.23
CA ASN A 110 22.36 1.48 1.15
C ASN A 110 21.69 0.98 -0.13
N TRP A 111 20.75 1.76 -0.63
CA TRP A 111 20.06 1.49 -1.87
C TRP A 111 19.75 2.78 -2.62
N THR A 112 19.53 2.66 -3.92
CA THR A 112 19.04 3.73 -4.79
C THR A 112 18.09 3.13 -5.82
N ILE A 113 16.95 3.77 -6.04
CA ILE A 113 16.03 3.41 -7.12
C ILE A 113 16.51 4.14 -8.38
N LEU A 114 17.01 3.38 -9.35
CA LEU A 114 17.59 3.89 -10.59
C LEU A 114 16.50 4.26 -11.60
N GLU A 115 15.62 3.30 -11.88
CA GLU A 115 14.52 3.45 -12.83
C GLU A 115 13.19 3.20 -12.11
N LYS A 116 12.16 3.96 -12.49
CA LYS A 116 10.82 3.82 -11.93
C LYS A 116 9.79 4.37 -12.91
N THR A 117 8.69 3.64 -13.02
CA THR A 117 7.51 4.07 -13.79
C THR A 117 6.60 5.01 -13.01
N HIS A 118 6.67 4.97 -11.68
CA HIS A 118 5.82 5.76 -10.78
C HIS A 118 6.67 6.41 -9.67
N PRO A 119 6.24 7.56 -9.14
CA PRO A 119 6.91 8.16 -7.98
C PRO A 119 6.78 7.26 -6.75
N PHE A 120 7.75 7.39 -5.83
CA PHE A 120 7.72 6.71 -4.54
C PHE A 120 7.98 7.70 -3.41
N GLU A 121 7.53 7.32 -2.22
CA GLU A 121 7.81 8.01 -0.98
C GLU A 121 8.66 7.10 -0.09
N LYS A 122 9.87 7.56 0.28
CA LYS A 122 10.71 6.87 1.25
C LYS A 122 10.10 7.06 2.64
N GLN A 123 9.72 5.95 3.28
CA GLN A 123 9.12 5.98 4.62
C GLN A 123 10.17 5.83 5.71
N ASP A 124 11.15 4.95 5.48
CA ASP A 124 12.26 4.71 6.38
C ASP A 124 13.49 4.20 5.60
N ALA A 125 14.51 3.70 6.30
CA ALA A 125 15.75 3.22 5.70
C ALA A 125 15.59 2.02 4.76
N ARG A 126 14.48 1.27 4.83
CA ARG A 126 14.22 0.05 4.03
C ARG A 126 12.84 0.02 3.38
N THR A 127 11.93 0.92 3.74
CA THR A 127 10.56 0.90 3.23
C THR A 127 10.32 2.04 2.24
N VAL A 128 9.77 1.70 1.08
CA VAL A 128 9.24 2.67 0.11
C VAL A 128 7.79 2.38 -0.17
N HIS A 129 7.02 3.44 -0.37
CA HIS A 129 5.62 3.38 -0.76
C HIS A 129 5.46 3.91 -2.18
N PHE A 130 4.80 3.15 -3.06
CA PHE A 130 4.35 3.61 -4.36
C PHE A 130 2.83 3.76 -4.34
N PRO A 131 2.29 4.99 -4.33
CA PRO A 131 0.87 5.21 -4.49
C PRO A 131 0.49 5.04 -5.97
N LEU A 132 -0.31 4.02 -6.28
CA LEU A 132 -0.81 3.74 -7.63
C LEU A 132 -2.32 3.95 -7.68
N ARG A 133 -2.77 4.82 -8.59
CA ARG A 133 -4.19 4.93 -8.93
C ARG A 133 -4.54 3.87 -9.97
N VAL A 134 -5.49 3.00 -9.63
CA VAL A 134 -6.01 1.96 -10.53
C VAL A 134 -7.45 2.31 -10.88
N ALA A 135 -7.74 2.43 -12.17
CA ALA A 135 -9.09 2.72 -12.66
C ALA A 135 -10.08 1.60 -12.26
N ALA A 136 -11.38 1.89 -12.30
CA ALA A 136 -12.43 0.89 -12.15
C ALA A 136 -12.29 -0.19 -13.24
N GLY A 137 -12.33 -1.47 -12.85
CA GLY A 137 -12.13 -2.59 -13.78
C GLY A 137 -10.74 -2.63 -14.45
N GLY A 138 -9.79 -1.79 -14.02
CA GLY A 138 -8.53 -1.54 -14.71
C GLY A 138 -7.34 -2.28 -14.13
N GLU A 139 -6.23 -2.21 -14.86
CA GLU A 139 -4.91 -2.68 -14.43
C GLU A 139 -3.92 -1.50 -14.34
N ALA A 140 -3.02 -1.55 -13.36
CA ALA A 140 -1.85 -0.69 -13.28
C ALA A 140 -0.59 -1.52 -13.05
N VAL A 141 0.50 -1.15 -13.73
CA VAL A 141 1.78 -1.87 -13.65
C VAL A 141 2.85 -0.93 -13.13
N LEU A 142 3.40 -1.25 -11.96
CA LEU A 142 4.59 -0.63 -11.42
C LEU A 142 5.81 -1.43 -11.84
N ARG A 143 6.77 -0.80 -12.50
CA ARG A 143 8.15 -1.30 -12.63
C ARG A 143 9.14 -0.35 -11.98
N TYR A 144 10.10 -0.91 -11.27
CA TYR A 144 11.23 -0.17 -10.72
C TYR A 144 12.49 -1.04 -10.59
N THR A 145 13.64 -0.40 -10.70
CA THR A 145 14.97 -1.01 -10.56
C THR A 145 15.64 -0.45 -9.32
N VAL A 146 16.01 -1.32 -8.39
CA VAL A 146 16.74 -0.94 -7.17
C VAL A 146 18.16 -1.48 -7.22
N HIS A 147 19.11 -0.61 -6.88
CA HIS A 147 20.52 -0.91 -6.74
C HIS A 147 20.92 -0.84 -5.28
N TYR A 148 21.64 -1.84 -4.79
CA TYR A 148 22.17 -1.96 -3.43
C TYR A 148 23.69 -1.98 -3.43
N SER A 149 24.32 -1.47 -2.37
CA SER A 149 25.77 -1.47 -2.19
C SER A 149 26.20 -1.71 -0.74
N TRP A 150 27.31 -2.41 -0.48
CA TRP A 150 27.82 -2.70 0.88
C TRP A 150 29.33 -2.69 1.03
#